data_AF-A0A925TYT2-F1
#
_entry.id   AF-A0A925TYT2-F1
#
_cell.length_a   1.000
_cell.length_b   1.000
_cell.length_c   1.000
_cell.angle_alpha   90.00
_cell.angle_beta   90.00
_cell.angle_gamma   90.00
#
_symmetry.space_group_name_H-M   'P 1'
#
loop_
_entity.id
_entity.type
_entity.pdbx_description
1 polymer ?
#
loop_
_entity_poly.entity_id
_entity_poly.type
_entity_poly.pdbx_seq_one_letter_code
_entity_poly.pdbx_strand_id
1 'polypeptide(L)'
;MHNKFGATHFINAWKYFFLFMGFSTGIGVFVHGFKIYFYETAYHYTWMAMNIAAALASYFTIKATVKFLSRNVKERKKLNLINLFSLLTFISITFIQNNFETVKIYIGTAVAITFISHLIGHMKEDLVSKYIMLGMGISFLTLFIHSTQFSFSVWFDYKAISHVIMMVSLILVYRGVFIANRRLAFTAVQ
;
A
#
# COMPACT_ATOMS: atom_id res chain seq x y z
N MET A 1 -4.73 23.44 18.92
CA MET A 1 -4.69 23.70 17.46
C MET A 1 -4.26 22.43 16.73
N HIS A 2 -5.21 21.73 16.09
CA HIS A 2 -4.90 20.56 15.26
C HIS A 2 -4.09 21.05 14.03
N ASN A 3 -2.88 20.51 13.81
CA ASN A 3 -1.99 20.98 12.73
C ASN A 3 -2.61 20.67 11.34
N LYS A 4 -3.33 21.65 10.76
CA LYS A 4 -4.02 21.52 9.46
C LYS A 4 -3.07 21.07 8.34
N PHE A 5 -1.82 21.55 8.33
CA PHE A 5 -0.81 21.17 7.34
C PHE A 5 -0.42 19.68 7.43
N GLY A 6 -0.25 19.14 8.63
CA GLY A 6 0.09 17.72 8.80
C GLY A 6 -1.01 16.77 8.36
N ALA A 7 -2.26 17.21 8.44
CA ALA A 7 -3.42 16.41 8.09
C ALA A 7 -3.74 16.47 6.58
N THR A 8 -3.52 17.60 5.89
CA THR A 8 -3.60 17.67 4.43
C THR A 8 -2.54 16.81 3.75
N HIS A 9 -1.30 16.80 4.25
CA HIS A 9 -0.24 15.92 3.76
C HIS A 9 -0.59 14.44 3.89
N PHE A 10 -1.17 14.04 5.03
CA PHE A 10 -1.64 12.67 5.25
C PHE A 10 -2.71 12.26 4.24
N ILE A 11 -3.74 13.08 4.03
CA ILE A 11 -4.81 12.78 3.07
C ILE A 11 -4.27 12.74 1.64
N ASN A 12 -3.40 13.67 1.25
CA ASN A 12 -2.84 13.68 -0.09
C ASN A 12 -1.99 12.44 -0.36
N ALA A 13 -1.20 11.97 0.61
CA ALA A 13 -0.46 10.71 0.47
C ALA A 13 -1.41 9.52 0.24
N TRP A 14 -2.49 9.40 1.02
CA TRP A 14 -3.48 8.33 0.82
C TRP A 14 -4.23 8.43 -0.52
N LYS A 15 -4.51 9.63 -1.03
CA LYS A 15 -5.08 9.81 -2.38
C LYS A 15 -4.19 9.20 -3.44
N TYR A 16 -2.88 9.49 -3.39
CA TYR A 16 -1.92 8.91 -4.31
C TYR A 16 -1.75 7.39 -4.11
N PHE A 17 -1.79 6.89 -2.87
CA PHE A 17 -1.85 5.45 -2.62
C PHE A 17 -3.00 4.79 -3.37
N PHE A 18 -4.23 5.29 -3.21
CA PHE A 18 -5.40 4.71 -3.88
C PHE A 18 -5.33 4.83 -5.40
N LEU A 19 -4.82 5.95 -5.91
CA LEU A 19 -4.62 6.15 -7.34
C LEU A 19 -3.65 5.10 -7.93
N PHE A 20 -2.47 4.95 -7.35
CA PHE A 20 -1.47 4.01 -7.83
C PHE A 20 -1.84 2.54 -7.57
N MET A 21 -2.56 2.26 -6.47
CA MET A 21 -3.15 0.95 -6.23
C MET A 21 -4.18 0.62 -7.33
N GLY A 22 -5.05 1.57 -7.68
CA GLY A 22 -6.02 1.42 -8.76
C GLY A 22 -5.35 1.17 -10.12
N PHE A 23 -4.29 1.92 -10.45
CA PHE A 23 -3.51 1.66 -11.67
C PHE A 23 -2.86 0.27 -11.66
N SER A 24 -2.23 -0.11 -10.55
CA SER A 24 -1.60 -1.42 -10.43
C SER A 24 -2.61 -2.55 -10.60
N THR A 25 -3.73 -2.50 -9.87
CA THR A 25 -4.80 -3.51 -10.00
C THR A 25 -5.42 -3.52 -11.39
N GLY A 26 -5.68 -2.36 -11.98
CA GLY A 26 -6.23 -2.24 -13.34
C GLY A 26 -5.30 -2.90 -14.37
N ILE A 27 -4.01 -2.56 -14.36
CA ILE A 27 -3.01 -3.19 -15.24
C ILE A 27 -2.91 -4.69 -14.94
N GLY A 28 -2.93 -5.09 -13.67
CA GLY A 28 -2.87 -6.49 -13.27
C GLY A 28 -4.03 -7.34 -13.79
N VAL A 29 -5.24 -6.79 -13.83
CA VAL A 29 -6.39 -7.44 -14.48
C VAL A 29 -6.11 -7.69 -15.96
N PHE A 30 -5.52 -6.72 -16.67
CA PHE A 30 -5.14 -6.91 -18.07
C PHE A 30 -4.07 -7.99 -18.22
N VAL A 31 -2.98 -7.89 -17.45
CA VAL A 31 -1.83 -8.81 -17.50
C VAL A 31 -2.23 -10.25 -17.22
N HIS A 32 -3.06 -10.48 -16.20
CA HIS A 32 -3.50 -11.81 -15.82
C HIS A 32 -4.64 -12.32 -16.72
N GLY A 33 -5.63 -11.49 -17.00
CA GLY A 33 -6.83 -11.88 -17.75
C GLY A 33 -6.57 -12.10 -19.24
N PHE A 34 -5.63 -11.36 -19.83
CA PHE A 34 -5.30 -11.45 -21.26
C PHE A 34 -3.94 -12.09 -21.52
N LYS A 35 -3.40 -12.84 -20.55
CA LYS A 35 -2.06 -13.45 -20.68
C LYS A 35 -1.88 -14.22 -21.99
N ILE A 36 -2.89 -14.96 -22.44
CA ILE A 36 -2.85 -15.75 -23.67
C ILE A 36 -2.81 -14.91 -24.96
N TYR A 37 -3.19 -13.63 -24.88
CA TYR A 37 -3.23 -12.71 -26.03
C TYR A 37 -2.02 -11.77 -26.07
N PHE A 38 -1.18 -11.74 -25.04
CA PHE A 38 0.01 -10.91 -25.01
C PHE A 38 1.20 -11.62 -25.64
N TYR A 39 1.88 -10.92 -26.55
CA TYR A 39 3.26 -11.25 -26.89
C TYR A 39 4.13 -11.14 -25.64
N GLU A 40 5.17 -11.98 -25.54
CA GLU A 40 6.05 -12.06 -24.37
C GLU A 40 6.61 -10.70 -23.95
N THR A 41 7.04 -9.89 -24.92
CA THR A 41 7.51 -8.52 -24.70
C THR A 41 6.45 -7.62 -24.08
N ALA A 42 5.21 -7.67 -24.59
CA ALA A 42 4.11 -6.87 -24.08
C ALA A 42 3.73 -7.31 -22.65
N TYR A 43 3.72 -8.62 -22.37
CA TYR A 43 3.54 -9.15 -21.02
C TYR A 43 4.63 -8.65 -20.07
N HIS A 44 5.90 -8.67 -20.48
CA HIS A 44 7.02 -8.20 -19.67
C HIS A 44 6.87 -6.73 -19.25
N TYR A 45 6.59 -5.84 -20.20
CA TYR A 45 6.46 -4.40 -19.91
C TYR A 45 5.20 -4.06 -19.11
N THR A 46 4.08 -4.72 -19.38
CA THR A 46 2.83 -4.52 -18.62
C THR A 46 2.94 -5.06 -17.19
N TRP A 47 3.60 -6.20 -16.99
CA TRP A 47 3.96 -6.73 -15.67
C TRP A 47 4.86 -5.77 -14.90
N MET A 48 5.88 -5.21 -15.56
CA MET A 48 6.75 -4.19 -14.95
C MET A 48 5.97 -2.95 -14.55
N ALA A 49 5.11 -2.43 -15.43
CA ALA A 49 4.28 -1.25 -15.16
C ALA A 49 3.35 -1.47 -13.96
N MET A 50 2.71 -2.65 -13.87
CA MET A 50 1.90 -3.06 -12.71
C MET A 50 2.71 -3.01 -11.41
N ASN A 51 3.94 -3.57 -11.42
CA ASN A 51 4.80 -3.63 -10.24
C ASN A 51 5.31 -2.25 -9.81
N ILE A 52 5.69 -1.39 -10.76
CA ILE A 52 6.09 -0.01 -10.46
C ILE A 52 4.92 0.77 -9.86
N ALA A 53 3.71 0.61 -10.39
CA ALA A 53 2.51 1.23 -9.81
C ALA A 53 2.24 0.73 -8.38
N ALA A 54 2.38 -0.57 -8.11
CA ALA A 54 2.24 -1.12 -6.76
C ALA A 54 3.30 -0.56 -5.78
N ALA A 55 4.53 -0.38 -6.26
CA ALA A 55 5.61 0.20 -5.47
C ALA A 55 5.37 1.69 -5.17
N LEU A 56 4.87 2.46 -6.15
CA LEU A 56 4.46 3.85 -5.92
C LEU A 56 3.35 3.94 -4.88
N ALA A 57 2.34 3.05 -4.94
CA ALA A 57 1.32 2.97 -3.91
C ALA A 57 1.96 2.76 -2.53
N SER A 58 2.83 1.76 -2.40
CA SER A 58 3.55 1.43 -1.17
C SER A 58 4.41 2.58 -0.63
N TYR A 59 5.10 3.31 -1.51
CA TYR A 59 5.83 4.53 -1.16
C TYR A 59 4.91 5.57 -0.52
N PHE A 60 3.73 5.81 -1.10
CA PHE A 60 2.77 6.77 -0.57
C PHE A 60 2.14 6.31 0.76
N THR A 61 1.94 5.01 0.94
CA THR A 61 1.51 4.44 2.22
C THR A 61 2.50 4.77 3.33
N ILE A 62 3.79 4.48 3.12
CA ILE A 62 4.84 4.81 4.09
C ILE A 62 4.90 6.33 4.32
N LYS A 63 4.83 7.13 3.25
CA LYS A 63 4.82 8.60 3.35
C LYS A 63 3.67 9.13 4.22
N ALA A 64 2.52 8.49 4.17
CA ALA A 64 1.37 8.84 5.02
C ALA A 64 1.62 8.54 6.51
N THR A 65 2.50 7.59 6.83
CA THR A 65 2.70 7.10 8.20
C THR A 65 3.91 7.70 8.92
N VAL A 66 4.85 8.34 8.20
CA VAL A 66 6.08 8.93 8.75
C VAL A 66 5.85 9.83 9.97
N LYS A 67 4.70 10.53 10.06
CA LYS A 67 4.37 11.38 11.21
C LYS A 67 4.21 10.62 12.52
N PHE A 68 3.84 9.34 12.46
CA PHE A 68 3.66 8.49 13.64
C PHE A 68 4.99 7.88 14.12
N LEU A 69 5.95 7.73 13.20
CA LEU A 69 7.28 7.17 13.49
C LEU A 69 8.25 8.18 14.11
N SER A 70 8.10 9.48 13.82
CA SER A 70 8.96 10.50 14.41
C SER A 70 8.25 11.82 14.73
N ARG A 71 8.54 12.34 15.92
CA ARG A 71 8.09 13.66 16.38
C ARG A 71 8.94 14.80 15.81
N ASN A 72 10.19 14.52 15.41
CA ASN A 72 11.17 15.50 14.96
C ASN A 72 11.09 15.74 13.44
N VAL A 73 11.06 17.00 13.01
CA VAL A 73 11.01 17.39 11.60
C VAL A 73 12.22 16.85 10.82
N LYS A 74 13.43 16.89 11.39
CA LYS A 74 14.66 16.43 10.74
C LYS A 74 14.63 14.93 10.47
N GLU A 75 14.20 14.15 11.46
CA GLU A 75 14.01 12.70 11.32
C GLU A 75 12.92 12.36 10.31
N ARG A 76 11.78 13.08 10.29
CA ARG A 76 10.75 12.89 9.26
C ARG A 76 11.28 13.11 7.85
N LYS A 77 12.12 14.13 7.65
CA LYS A 77 12.79 14.36 6.35
C LYS A 77 13.72 13.19 6.00
N LYS A 78 14.51 12.70 6.96
CA LYS A 78 15.39 11.54 6.78
C LYS A 78 14.59 10.27 6.40
N LEU A 79 13.50 9.97 7.11
CA LEU A 79 12.63 8.82 6.81
C LEU A 79 12.00 8.92 5.41
N ASN A 80 11.55 10.11 5.01
CA ASN A 80 11.04 10.33 3.66
C ASN A 80 12.11 10.14 2.58
N LEU A 81 13.36 10.57 2.85
CA LEU A 81 14.48 10.36 1.95
C LEU A 81 14.85 8.87 1.84
N ILE A 82 14.86 8.15 2.96
CA ILE A 82 15.07 6.69 2.98
C ILE A 82 13.97 6.00 2.15
N ASN A 83 12.70 6.35 2.38
CA ASN A 83 11.57 5.79 1.62
C ASN A 83 11.70 6.06 0.11
N LEU A 84 12.11 7.28 -0.28
CA LEU A 84 12.38 7.60 -1.67
C LEU A 84 13.53 6.77 -2.24
N PHE A 85 14.62 6.63 -1.50
CA PHE A 85 15.77 5.83 -1.94
C PHE A 85 15.37 4.35 -2.08
N SER A 86 14.61 3.79 -1.14
CA SER A 86 14.08 2.43 -1.22
C SER A 86 13.19 2.23 -2.45
N LEU A 87 12.35 3.21 -2.81
CA LEU A 87 11.55 3.17 -4.04
C LEU A 87 12.46 3.16 -5.29
N LEU A 88 13.46 4.04 -5.35
CA LEU A 88 14.37 4.11 -6.50
C LEU A 88 15.18 2.81 -6.63
N THR A 89 15.68 2.25 -5.52
CA THR A 89 16.34 0.94 -5.52
C THR A 89 15.41 -0.15 -6.03
N PHE A 90 14.16 -0.19 -5.57
CA PHE A 90 13.17 -1.17 -6.05
C PHE A 90 12.92 -1.04 -7.55
N ILE A 91 12.73 0.18 -8.05
CA ILE A 91 12.51 0.44 -9.48
C ILE A 91 13.72 -0.05 -10.29
N SER A 92 14.94 0.30 -9.88
CA SER A 92 16.17 -0.16 -10.55
C SER A 92 16.28 -1.68 -10.58
N ILE A 93 15.99 -2.37 -9.47
CA ILE A 93 15.99 -3.85 -9.43
C ILE A 93 14.89 -4.41 -10.33
N THR A 94 13.72 -3.77 -10.39
CA THR A 94 12.62 -4.20 -11.26
C THR A 94 13.00 -4.13 -12.74
N PHE A 95 13.74 -3.09 -13.16
CA PHE A 95 14.25 -3.01 -14.54
C PHE A 95 15.27 -4.11 -14.89
N ILE A 96 15.98 -4.65 -13.89
CA ILE A 96 17.00 -5.69 -14.10
C ILE A 96 16.38 -7.09 -14.06
N GLN A 97 15.50 -7.35 -13.08
CA GLN A 97 15.04 -8.71 -12.76
C GLN A 97 13.55 -8.95 -13.04
N ASN A 98 12.72 -7.91 -12.94
CA ASN A 98 11.27 -7.92 -13.10
C ASN A 98 10.54 -9.13 -12.48
N ASN A 99 10.99 -9.60 -11.32
CA ASN A 99 10.46 -10.80 -10.66
C ASN A 99 9.47 -10.45 -9.54
N PHE A 100 8.57 -11.39 -9.24
CA PHE A 100 7.55 -11.20 -8.21
C PHE A 100 8.11 -11.26 -6.78
N GLU A 101 9.26 -11.89 -6.57
CA GLU A 101 9.86 -12.04 -5.23
C GLU A 101 10.29 -10.68 -4.68
N THR A 102 10.96 -9.88 -5.50
CA THR A 102 11.35 -8.50 -5.15
C THR A 102 10.13 -7.66 -4.78
N VAL A 103 9.02 -7.81 -5.52
CA VAL A 103 7.75 -7.11 -5.25
C VAL A 103 7.21 -7.48 -3.88
N LYS A 104 7.16 -8.78 -3.56
CA LYS A 104 6.69 -9.28 -2.25
C LYS A 104 7.49 -8.69 -1.09
N ILE A 105 8.82 -8.67 -1.20
CA ILE A 105 9.70 -8.15 -0.15
C ILE A 105 9.45 -6.65 0.06
N TYR A 106 9.40 -5.86 -1.01
CA TYR A 106 9.23 -4.41 -0.91
C TYR A 106 7.84 -4.03 -0.37
N ILE A 107 6.78 -4.60 -0.93
CA ILE A 107 5.40 -4.33 -0.50
C ILE A 107 5.16 -4.87 0.91
N GLY A 108 5.64 -6.08 1.23
CA GLY A 108 5.55 -6.65 2.57
C GLY A 108 6.22 -5.78 3.63
N THR A 109 7.38 -5.20 3.31
CA THR A 109 8.05 -4.22 4.17
C THR A 109 7.20 -2.96 4.37
N ALA A 110 6.61 -2.42 3.31
CA ALA A 110 5.76 -1.23 3.39
C ALA A 110 4.49 -1.48 4.23
N VAL A 111 3.86 -2.65 4.06
CA VAL A 111 2.73 -3.10 4.88
C VAL A 111 3.13 -3.17 6.36
N ALA A 112 4.28 -3.78 6.67
CA ALA A 112 4.76 -3.92 8.05
C ALA A 112 5.05 -2.58 8.72
N ILE A 113 5.77 -1.69 8.03
CA ILE A 113 6.04 -0.33 8.52
C ILE A 113 4.73 0.42 8.78
N THR A 114 3.76 0.31 7.86
CA THR A 114 2.47 0.97 7.99
C THR A 114 1.65 0.40 9.15
N PHE A 115 1.63 -0.93 9.29
CA PHE A 115 0.98 -1.61 10.41
C PHE A 115 1.54 -1.13 11.76
N ILE A 116 2.87 -1.17 11.94
CA ILE A 116 3.52 -0.75 13.19
C ILE A 116 3.22 0.74 13.47
N SER A 117 3.32 1.59 12.45
CA SER A 117 3.05 3.03 12.59
C SER A 117 1.63 3.31 13.09
N HIS A 118 0.65 2.60 12.52
CA HIS A 118 -0.75 2.76 12.92
C HIS A 118 -1.12 1.97 14.18
N LEU A 119 -0.37 0.93 14.56
CA LEU A 119 -0.47 0.31 15.88
C LEU A 119 -0.09 1.33 16.96
N ILE A 120 1.03 2.05 16.80
CA ILE A 120 1.44 3.14 17.70
C ILE A 120 0.39 4.25 17.75
N GLY A 121 -0.24 4.57 16.60
CA GLY A 121 -1.35 5.51 16.54
C GLY A 121 -2.60 5.01 17.29
N HIS A 122 -2.95 3.73 17.12
CA HIS A 122 -4.10 3.11 17.77
C HIS A 122 -3.93 3.00 19.28
N MET A 123 -2.73 2.73 19.78
CA MET A 123 -2.41 2.76 21.23
C MET A 123 -2.65 4.15 21.86
N LYS A 124 -2.78 5.20 21.05
CA LYS A 124 -3.17 6.56 21.48
C LYS A 124 -4.65 6.85 21.19
N GLU A 125 -5.45 5.81 21.06
CA GLU A 125 -6.90 5.87 20.81
C GLU A 125 -7.30 6.57 19.52
N ASP A 126 -6.39 6.66 18.53
CA ASP A 126 -6.74 7.23 17.23
C ASP A 126 -7.57 6.23 16.39
N LEU A 127 -8.85 6.55 16.26
CA LEU A 127 -9.82 5.76 15.48
C LEU A 127 -9.38 5.59 14.01
N VAL A 128 -8.77 6.60 13.39
CA VAL A 128 -8.27 6.50 12.01
C VAL A 128 -7.21 5.41 11.92
N SER A 129 -6.26 5.42 12.86
CA SER A 129 -5.21 4.43 12.96
C SER A 129 -5.72 3.02 13.25
N LYS A 130 -6.79 2.86 14.04
CA LYS A 130 -7.43 1.54 14.25
C LYS A 130 -7.81 0.87 12.93
N TYR A 131 -8.52 1.58 12.06
CA TYR A 131 -8.98 1.02 10.78
C TYR A 131 -7.83 0.68 9.83
N ILE A 132 -6.84 1.57 9.72
CA ILE A 132 -5.69 1.34 8.84
C ILE A 132 -4.83 0.19 9.38
N MET A 133 -4.61 0.13 10.70
CA MET A 133 -3.90 -0.97 11.36
C MET A 133 -4.59 -2.31 11.09
N LEU A 134 -5.92 -2.41 11.27
CA LEU A 134 -6.66 -3.63 10.98
C LEU A 134 -6.57 -4.02 9.50
N GLY A 135 -6.68 -3.06 8.59
CA GLY A 135 -6.50 -3.29 7.16
C GLY A 135 -5.11 -3.88 6.84
N MET A 136 -4.05 -3.26 7.36
CA MET A 136 -2.69 -3.78 7.16
C MET A 136 -2.47 -5.13 7.86
N GLY A 137 -3.05 -5.33 9.03
CA GLY A 137 -3.04 -6.62 9.75
C GLY A 137 -3.64 -7.75 8.91
N ILE A 138 -4.80 -7.52 8.32
CA ILE A 138 -5.46 -8.48 7.42
C ILE A 138 -4.61 -8.73 6.16
N SER A 139 -3.91 -7.71 5.63
CA SER A 139 -3.07 -7.89 4.45
C SER A 139 -1.89 -8.84 4.67
N PHE A 140 -1.42 -9.05 5.90
CA PHE A 140 -0.43 -10.11 6.18
C PHE A 140 -0.96 -11.51 5.92
N LEU A 141 -2.27 -11.75 6.09
CA LEU A 141 -2.90 -13.03 5.72
C LEU A 141 -2.79 -13.28 4.21
N THR A 142 -2.81 -12.22 3.40
CA THR A 142 -2.57 -12.33 1.95
C THR A 142 -1.18 -12.90 1.66
N LEU A 143 -0.15 -12.38 2.34
CA LEU A 143 1.22 -12.88 2.20
C LEU A 143 1.33 -14.34 2.64
N PHE A 144 0.69 -14.70 3.74
CA PHE A 144 0.69 -16.08 4.24
C PHE A 144 0.03 -17.06 3.25
N ILE A 145 -1.17 -16.75 2.77
CA ILE A 145 -1.90 -17.59 1.80
C ILE A 145 -1.11 -17.71 0.50
N HIS A 146 -0.57 -16.61 -0.02
CA HIS A 146 0.19 -16.63 -1.26
C HIS A 146 1.52 -17.38 -1.12
N SER A 147 2.17 -17.35 0.05
CA SER A 147 3.46 -18.01 0.28
C SER A 147 3.31 -19.51 0.51
N THR A 148 2.25 -19.92 1.20
CA THR A 148 1.92 -21.34 1.42
C THR A 148 1.18 -21.97 0.25
N GLN A 149 0.76 -21.17 -0.74
CA GLN A 149 -0.05 -21.58 -1.88
C GLN A 149 -1.35 -22.29 -1.48
N PHE A 150 -1.87 -21.97 -0.29
CA PHE A 150 -3.08 -22.58 0.25
C PHE A 150 -4.29 -22.31 -0.66
N SER A 151 -4.91 -23.37 -1.17
CA SER A 151 -6.00 -23.32 -2.13
C SER A 151 -7.15 -24.22 -1.69
N PHE A 152 -8.39 -23.74 -1.77
CA PHE A 152 -9.57 -24.55 -1.42
C PHE A 152 -10.00 -25.45 -2.58
N SER A 153 -9.94 -24.92 -3.81
CA SER A 153 -10.29 -25.63 -5.03
C SER A 153 -9.62 -24.98 -6.25
N VAL A 154 -9.78 -25.57 -7.43
CA VAL A 154 -9.32 -24.98 -8.70
C VAL A 154 -10.02 -23.65 -9.04
N TRP A 155 -11.23 -23.43 -8.54
CA TRP A 155 -12.00 -22.20 -8.75
C TRP A 155 -11.71 -21.12 -7.70
N PHE A 156 -11.13 -21.53 -6.56
CA PHE A 156 -10.80 -20.65 -5.45
C PHE A 156 -9.40 -21.00 -4.93
N ASP A 157 -8.43 -20.69 -5.78
CA ASP A 157 -7.01 -20.92 -5.53
C ASP A 157 -6.42 -19.85 -4.60
N TYR A 158 -5.16 -20.04 -4.20
CA TYR A 158 -4.44 -19.09 -3.35
C TYR A 158 -4.43 -17.66 -3.89
N LYS A 159 -4.43 -17.47 -5.23
CA LYS A 159 -4.47 -16.14 -5.83
C LYS A 159 -5.83 -15.51 -5.60
N ALA A 160 -6.91 -16.22 -5.90
CA ALA A 160 -8.27 -15.73 -5.69
C ALA A 160 -8.51 -15.37 -4.22
N ILE A 161 -8.12 -16.26 -3.29
CA ILE A 161 -8.24 -16.04 -1.85
C ILE A 161 -7.45 -14.79 -1.43
N SER A 162 -6.18 -14.68 -1.85
CA SER A 162 -5.34 -13.52 -1.57
C SER A 162 -5.98 -12.21 -2.04
N HIS A 163 -6.54 -12.16 -3.25
CA HIS A 163 -7.19 -10.94 -3.75
C HIS A 163 -8.45 -10.57 -2.95
N VAL A 164 -9.27 -11.55 -2.53
CA VAL A 164 -10.45 -11.27 -1.68
C VAL A 164 -10.01 -10.68 -0.34
N ILE A 165 -8.97 -11.26 0.30
CA ILE A 165 -8.40 -10.74 1.54
C ILE A 165 -7.88 -9.31 1.35
N MET A 166 -7.19 -9.04 0.23
CA MET A 166 -6.71 -7.70 -0.11
C MET A 166 -7.86 -6.69 -0.29
N MET A 167 -8.97 -7.09 -0.91
CA MET A 167 -10.14 -6.21 -1.04
C MET A 167 -10.72 -5.83 0.32
N VAL A 168 -10.86 -6.80 1.23
CA VAL A 168 -11.32 -6.53 2.61
C VAL A 168 -10.36 -5.57 3.34
N SER A 169 -9.05 -5.80 3.19
CA SER A 169 -8.00 -4.92 3.72
C SER A 169 -8.16 -3.48 3.20
N LEU A 170 -8.29 -3.31 1.88
CA LEU A 170 -8.45 -2.00 1.25
C LEU A 170 -9.72 -1.26 1.72
N ILE A 171 -10.83 -1.98 1.91
CA ILE A 171 -12.07 -1.39 2.44
C ILE A 171 -11.86 -0.82 3.85
N LEU A 172 -11.14 -1.53 4.71
CA LEU A 172 -10.82 -1.03 6.05
C LEU A 172 -9.90 0.20 6.00
N VAL A 173 -8.85 0.16 5.18
CA VAL A 173 -7.95 1.31 4.98
C VAL A 173 -8.73 2.52 4.47
N TYR A 174 -9.59 2.33 3.46
CA TYR A 174 -10.46 3.38 2.92
C TYR A 174 -11.36 3.98 3.98
N ARG A 175 -12.02 3.16 4.82
CA ARG A 175 -12.85 3.65 5.93
C ARG A 175 -12.05 4.53 6.90
N GLY A 176 -10.83 4.12 7.24
CA GLY A 176 -9.94 4.93 8.08
C GLY A 176 -9.63 6.30 7.47
N VAL A 177 -9.23 6.32 6.19
CA VAL A 177 -8.92 7.56 5.47
C VAL A 177 -10.15 8.45 5.29
N PHE A 178 -11.32 7.86 5.03
CA PHE A 178 -12.59 8.58 4.91
C PHE A 178 -12.96 9.31 6.21
N ILE A 179 -12.83 8.64 7.36
CA ILE A 179 -13.02 9.26 8.68
C ILE A 179 -12.05 10.42 8.88
N ALA A 180 -10.77 10.25 8.51
CA ALA A 180 -9.77 11.30 8.61
C ALA A 180 -10.13 12.53 7.76
N ASN A 181 -10.62 12.31 6.53
CA ASN A 181 -11.04 13.38 5.63
C ASN A 181 -12.25 14.14 6.17
N ARG A 182 -13.26 13.44 6.72
CA ARG A 182 -14.42 14.09 7.34
C ARG A 182 -14.03 14.94 8.54
N ARG A 183 -13.15 14.44 9.42
CA ARG A 183 -12.63 15.21 10.57
C ARG A 183 -11.99 16.52 10.12
N LEU A 184 -11.24 16.50 9.03
CA LEU A 184 -10.61 17.70 8.48
C LEU A 184 -11.63 18.72 7.96
N ALA A 185 -12.64 18.26 7.21
CA ALA A 185 -13.69 19.13 6.69
C ALA A 185 -14.42 19.89 7.82
N PHE A 186 -14.76 19.21 8.92
CA PHE A 186 -15.42 19.86 10.06
C PHE A 186 -14.54 20.95 10.71
N THR A 187 -13.23 20.72 10.84
CA THR A 187 -12.30 21.74 11.39
C THR A 187 -12.01 22.92 10.45
N ALA A 188 -12.48 22.87 9.21
CA ALA A 188 -12.31 23.95 8.23
C ALA A 188 -13.51 24.91 8.21
N VAL A 189 -14.68 24.47 8.71
CA VAL A 189 -15.94 25.24 8.74
C VAL A 189 -16.12 26.00 10.06
N GLN A 190 -15.40 25.61 11.12
CA GLN A 190 -15.28 26.34 12.39
C GLN A 190 -14.10 27.31 12.35
#